data_AF-G7YQ51-F1
#
_entry.id   AF-G7YQ51-F1
#
_cell.length_a   1.000
_cell.length_b   1.000
_cell.length_c   1.000
_cell.angle_alpha   90.00
_cell.angle_beta   90.00
_cell.angle_gamma   90.00
#
_symmetry.space_group_name_H-M   'P 1'
#
loop_
_entity.id
_entity.type
_entity.pdbx_description
1 polymer ?
#
loop_
_entity_poly.entity_id
_entity_poly.type
_entity_poly.pdbx_seq_one_letter_code
_entity_poly.pdbx_strand_id
1 'polypeptide(L)'
;MAKRGLFIVFEGTEKGGKKTQSQMLCDALTQITGKETLHIHFPDKSTPVGQLISQYQSGDLKLSHRVAHLLYTANRSFGASSHVCCETEGTGTCQCQP
;
A
#
# COMPACT_ATOMS: atom_id res chain seq x y z
N MET A 1 -15.38 19.40 -12.33
CA MET A 1 -14.39 18.82 -11.39
C MET A 1 -14.46 17.31 -11.46
N ALA A 2 -13.33 16.62 -11.61
CA ALA A 2 -13.31 15.15 -11.52
C ALA A 2 -13.70 14.72 -10.10
N LYS A 3 -14.54 13.68 -9.99
CA LYS A 3 -14.98 13.13 -8.70
C LYS A 3 -13.81 12.38 -8.06
N ARG A 4 -13.44 12.72 -6.82
CA ARG A 4 -12.39 12.04 -6.06
C ARG A 4 -12.78 10.57 -5.80
N GLY A 5 -11.79 9.68 -5.81
CA GLY A 5 -11.96 8.27 -5.45
C GLY A 5 -12.17 8.03 -3.95
N LEU A 6 -12.45 6.79 -3.58
CA LEU A 6 -12.54 6.34 -2.19
C LEU A 6 -11.16 5.82 -1.72
N PHE A 7 -10.79 6.12 -0.48
CA PHE A 7 -9.62 5.55 0.17
C PHE A 7 -10.07 4.79 1.44
N ILE A 8 -9.88 3.47 1.43
CA ILE A 8 -10.39 2.56 2.47
C ILE A 8 -9.19 1.88 3.12
N VAL A 9 -9.16 1.87 4.46
CA VAL A 9 -8.07 1.29 5.25
C VAL A 9 -8.60 0.16 6.13
N PHE A 10 -7.89 -0.97 6.15
CA PHE A 10 -8.16 -2.09 7.04
C PHE A 10 -7.12 -2.13 8.17
N GLU A 11 -7.56 -1.91 9.41
CA GLU A 11 -6.73 -1.96 10.62
C GLU A 11 -7.13 -3.14 11.54
N GLY A 12 -6.23 -3.53 12.45
CA GLY A 12 -6.53 -4.58 13.45
C GLY A 12 -5.34 -5.47 13.82
N THR A 13 -5.58 -6.52 14.58
CA THR A 13 -4.55 -7.46 15.10
C THR A 13 -3.97 -8.38 14.02
N GLU A 14 -2.75 -8.87 14.24
CA GLU A 14 -2.15 -9.88 13.35
C GLU A 14 -3.06 -11.10 13.21
N LYS A 15 -3.06 -11.69 12.01
CA LYS A 15 -3.91 -12.84 11.64
C LYS A 15 -5.43 -12.61 11.71
N GLY A 16 -5.90 -11.38 11.92
CA GLY A 16 -7.33 -11.02 11.87
C GLY A 16 -7.98 -11.00 10.47
N GLY A 17 -7.38 -11.62 9.45
CA GLY A 17 -7.98 -11.71 8.10
C GLY A 17 -7.92 -10.45 7.24
N LYS A 18 -7.24 -9.38 7.68
CA LYS A 18 -7.16 -8.08 6.97
C LYS A 18 -6.76 -8.20 5.50
N LYS A 19 -5.70 -8.95 5.20
CA LYS A 19 -5.21 -9.14 3.82
C LYS A 19 -6.30 -9.75 2.94
N THR A 20 -6.91 -10.84 3.39
CA THR A 20 -7.98 -11.53 2.68
C THR A 20 -9.17 -10.60 2.43
N GLN A 21 -9.66 -9.91 3.46
CA GLN A 21 -10.82 -9.03 3.35
C GLN A 21 -10.55 -7.82 2.44
N SER A 22 -9.37 -7.21 2.56
CA SER A 22 -8.98 -6.09 1.70
C SER A 22 -8.85 -6.47 0.23
N GLN A 23 -8.36 -7.68 -0.07
CA GLN A 23 -8.30 -8.20 -1.45
C GLN A 23 -9.71 -8.45 -2.00
N MET A 24 -10.56 -9.16 -1.23
CA MET A 24 -11.94 -9.43 -1.65
C MET A 24 -12.72 -8.14 -1.93
N LEU A 25 -12.53 -7.11 -1.10
CA LEU A 25 -13.17 -5.81 -1.33
C LEU A 25 -12.62 -5.12 -2.59
N CYS A 26 -11.30 -5.17 -2.82
CA CYS A 26 -10.66 -4.61 -4.01
C CYS A 26 -11.22 -5.24 -5.30
N ASP A 27 -11.32 -6.57 -5.33
CA ASP A 27 -11.85 -7.31 -6.47
C ASP A 27 -13.33 -6.97 -6.71
N ALA A 28 -14.13 -6.95 -5.65
CA ALA A 28 -15.55 -6.62 -5.72
C ALA A 28 -15.80 -5.18 -6.21
N LEU A 29 -15.05 -4.20 -5.71
CA LEU A 29 -15.17 -2.80 -6.15
C LEU A 29 -14.74 -2.64 -7.61
N THR A 30 -13.68 -3.33 -8.03
CA THR A 30 -13.24 -3.33 -9.43
C THR A 30 -14.33 -3.87 -10.36
N GLN A 31 -14.96 -4.99 -9.98
CA GLN A 31 -16.06 -5.59 -10.73
C GLN A 31 -17.31 -4.71 -10.78
N ILE A 32 -17.74 -4.16 -9.64
CA ILE A 32 -18.98 -3.38 -9.53
C ILE A 32 -18.86 -2.03 -10.25
N THR A 33 -17.70 -1.38 -10.17
CA THR A 33 -17.51 -0.04 -10.72
C THR A 33 -16.99 -0.02 -12.15
N GLY A 34 -16.43 -1.14 -12.63
CA GLY A 34 -15.75 -1.23 -13.91
C GLY A 34 -14.45 -0.42 -13.98
N LYS A 35 -13.92 0.02 -12.82
CA LYS A 35 -12.69 0.80 -12.69
C LYS A 35 -11.69 0.03 -11.86
N GLU A 36 -10.42 0.11 -12.22
CA GLU A 36 -9.34 -0.46 -11.41
C GLU A 36 -9.38 0.09 -9.98
N THR A 37 -9.48 -0.80 -9.00
CA THR A 37 -9.26 -0.49 -7.58
C THR A 37 -7.85 -0.93 -7.23
N LEU A 38 -7.09 -0.04 -6.59
CA LEU A 38 -5.71 -0.32 -6.20
C LEU A 38 -5.68 -0.99 -4.84
N HIS A 39 -4.96 -2.13 -4.75
CA HIS A 39 -4.70 -2.82 -3.49
C HIS A 39 -3.30 -2.50 -2.97
N ILE A 40 -3.23 -1.76 -1.87
CA ILE A 40 -1.97 -1.33 -1.26
C ILE A 40 -1.91 -1.90 0.16
N HIS A 41 -0.74 -2.41 0.57
CA HIS A 41 -0.51 -2.91 1.92
C HIS A 41 0.81 -2.40 2.47
N PHE A 42 0.86 -2.20 3.79
CA PHE A 42 2.06 -1.75 4.49
C PHE A 42 2.46 -2.72 5.61
N PRO A 43 3.76 -2.90 5.87
CA PRO A 43 4.87 -2.34 5.10
C PRO A 43 5.04 -3.02 3.74
N ASP A 44 5.44 -2.26 2.71
CA ASP A 44 5.85 -2.82 1.42
C ASP A 44 7.30 -3.29 1.51
N LYS A 45 7.47 -4.61 1.60
CA LYS A 45 8.75 -5.30 1.78
C LYS A 45 9.60 -5.35 0.50
N SER A 46 9.07 -4.97 -0.66
CA SER A 46 9.82 -4.93 -1.92
C SER A 46 10.80 -3.75 -1.96
N THR A 47 10.47 -2.64 -1.28
CA THR A 47 11.30 -1.43 -1.22
C THR A 47 12.57 -1.64 -0.37
N PRO A 48 13.65 -0.88 -0.60
CA PRO A 48 14.85 -0.91 0.26
C PRO A 48 14.53 -0.64 1.73
N VAL A 49 13.61 0.29 2.03
CA VAL A 49 13.15 0.56 3.40
C VAL A 49 12.38 -0.63 3.97
N GLY A 50 11.55 -1.27 3.16
CA GLY A 50 10.81 -2.48 3.52
C GLY A 50 11.71 -3.68 3.84
N GLN A 51 12.83 -3.80 3.13
CA GLN A 51 13.85 -4.80 3.42
C GLN A 51 14.51 -4.55 4.78
N LEU A 52 14.82 -3.29 5.13
CA LEU A 52 15.35 -2.94 6.46
C LEU A 52 14.33 -3.24 7.58
N ILE A 53 13.05 -2.95 7.35
CA ILE A 53 11.98 -3.31 8.29
C ILE A 53 11.92 -4.83 8.47
N SER A 54 12.08 -5.59 7.38
CA SER A 54 12.03 -7.06 7.41
C SER A 54 13.19 -7.64 8.22
N GLN A 55 14.41 -7.11 8.05
CA GLN A 55 15.58 -7.50 8.85
C GLN A 55 15.42 -7.14 10.33
N TYR A 56 14.77 -6.02 10.64
CA TYR A 56 14.44 -5.67 12.02
C TYR A 56 13.42 -6.64 12.63
N GLN A 57 12.38 -7.04 11.88
CA GLN A 57 11.37 -8.01 12.32
C GLN A 57 11.95 -9.42 12.53
N SER A 58 12.91 -9.85 11.70
CA SER A 58 13.58 -11.16 11.84
C SER A 58 14.64 -11.18 12.96
N GLY A 59 15.06 -10.01 13.44
CA GLY A 59 16.11 -9.87 14.46
C GLY A 59 17.54 -9.79 13.89
N ASP A 60 17.69 -9.82 12.57
CA ASP A 60 18.98 -9.73 11.88
C ASP A 60 19.59 -8.32 11.97
N LEU A 61 18.74 -7.30 12.15
CA LEU A 61 19.14 -5.91 12.32
C LEU A 61 18.64 -5.36 13.67
N LYS A 62 19.55 -4.95 14.54
CA LYS A 62 19.20 -4.29 15.82
C LYS A 62 19.05 -2.78 15.63
N LEU A 63 17.83 -2.29 15.80
CA LEU A 63 17.50 -0.86 15.78
C LEU A 63 16.83 -0.46 17.09
N SER A 64 16.98 0.82 17.47
CA SER A 64 16.12 1.36 18.53
C SER A 64 14.67 1.43 18.06
N HIS A 65 13.72 1.32 18.99
CA HIS A 65 12.29 1.43 18.68
C HIS A 65 11.94 2.72 17.93
N ARG A 66 12.62 3.83 18.24
CA ARG A 66 12.41 5.12 17.57
C ARG A 66 12.82 5.06 16.09
N VAL A 67 13.99 4.48 15.81
CA VAL A 67 14.48 4.34 14.42
C VAL A 67 13.59 3.38 13.64
N ALA A 68 13.21 2.24 14.23
CA ALA A 68 12.28 1.30 13.60
C ALA A 68 10.95 1.97 13.25
N HIS A 69 10.38 2.77 14.15
CA HIS A 69 9.15 3.54 13.90
C HIS A 69 9.29 4.51 12.71
N LEU A 70 10.41 5.23 12.62
CA LEU A 70 10.68 6.14 11.49
C LEU A 70 10.79 5.39 10.16
N LEU A 71 11.33 4.17 10.14
CA LEU A 71 11.36 3.35 8.93
C LEU A 71 9.95 2.98 8.45
N TYR A 72 9.03 2.63 9.37
CA TYR A 72 7.63 2.40 9.00
C TYR A 72 6.96 3.65 8.44
N THR A 73 7.24 4.84 9.01
CA THR A 73 6.76 6.11 8.45
C THR A 73 7.30 6.35 7.05
N ALA A 74 8.61 6.17 6.84
CA ALA A 74 9.24 6.37 5.55
C ALA A 74 8.72 5.39 4.48
N ASN A 75 8.53 4.12 4.82
CA ASN A 75 8.00 3.11 3.91
C ASN A 75 6.61 3.46 3.37
N ARG A 76 5.76 4.11 4.17
CA ARG A 76 4.44 4.61 3.74
C ARG A 76 4.55 5.75 2.74
N SER A 77 5.46 6.70 2.97
CA SER A 77 5.64 7.88 2.12
C SER A 77 6.20 7.52 0.74
N PHE A 78 7.18 6.64 0.67
CA PHE A 78 7.78 6.22 -0.61
C PHE A 78 6.88 5.23 -1.37
N GLY A 79 6.27 4.25 -0.71
CA GLY A 79 5.41 3.24 -1.36
C GLY A 79 4.09 3.80 -1.89
N ALA A 80 3.57 4.90 -1.32
CA ALA A 80 2.39 5.57 -1.87
C ALA A 80 2.68 6.25 -3.22
N SER A 81 3.94 6.57 -3.52
CA SER A 81 4.31 7.30 -4.74
C SER A 81 4.42 6.40 -5.96
N SER A 82 4.78 5.12 -5.80
CA SER A 82 4.87 4.16 -6.91
C SER A 82 3.51 3.67 -7.39
N HIS A 83 2.53 3.52 -6.50
CA HIS A 83 1.20 2.99 -6.85
C HIS A 83 0.16 4.07 -7.21
N VAL A 84 0.43 5.35 -6.94
CA VAL A 84 -0.53 6.46 -7.12
C VAL A 84 -0.04 7.47 -8.19
N CYS A 85 0.74 7.01 -9.16
CA CYS A 85 1.00 7.78 -10.38
C CYS A 85 -0.08 7.48 -11.44
N CYS A 86 -1.29 8.05 -11.26
CA CYS A 86 -2.16 8.31 -12.41
C CYS A 86 -1.77 9.66 -12.98
N GLU A 87 -0.88 9.70 -13.98
CA GLU A 87 -0.86 10.84 -14.88
C GLU A 87 -2.14 10.78 -15.72
N THR A 88 -3.01 11.78 -15.57
CA THR A 88 -4.18 11.92 -16.45
C THR A 88 -3.71 12.44 -17.79
N GLU A 89 -3.20 11.58 -18.66
CA GLU A 89 -3.25 11.88 -20.08
C GLU A 89 -4.74 11.91 -20.48
N GLY A 90 -5.13 12.87 -21.33
CA GLY A 90 -6.51 13.26 -21.63
C GLY A 90 -7.43 12.19 -22.24
N THR A 91 -7.12 10.91 -22.11
CA THR A 91 -7.82 9.73 -22.62
C THR A 91 -8.63 8.98 -21.55
N GLY A 92 -8.49 9.32 -20.26
CA GLY A 92 -9.33 8.76 -19.19
C GLY A 92 -8.94 7.35 -18.74
N THR A 93 -7.78 6.84 -19.14
CA THR A 93 -7.23 5.55 -18.70
C THR A 93 -6.03 5.77 -17.79
N CYS A 94 -6.11 5.36 -16.52
CA CYS A 94 -4.92 5.27 -15.67
C CYS A 94 -4.07 4.07 -16.12
N GLN A 95 -2.80 4.30 -16.43
CA GLN A 95 -1.81 3.23 -16.57
C GLN A 95 -0.88 3.29 -15.37
N CYS A 96 -1.07 2.37 -14.42
CA CYS A 96 -0.12 2.15 -13.35
C CYS A 96 1.03 1.28 -13.92
N GLN A 97 2.24 1.82 -14.01
CA GLN A 97 3.42 1.01 -14.35
C GLN A 97 3.86 0.16 -13.15
N PRO A 98 4.40 -1.04 -13.38
CA PRO A 98 4.77 -1.99 -12.33
C PRO A 98 5.91 -1.51 -11.42
#